data_AF-A0A175A7X4-F1
#
_entry.id   AF-A0A175A7X4-F1
#
_cell.length_a   1.000
_cell.length_b   1.000
_cell.length_c   1.000
_cell.angle_alpha   90.00
_cell.angle_beta   90.00
_cell.angle_gamma   90.00
#
_symmetry.space_group_name_H-M   'P 1'
#
loop_
_entity.id
_entity.type
_entity.pdbx_description
1 polymer ?
#
loop_
_entity_poly.entity_id
_entity_poly.type
_entity_poly.pdbx_seq_one_letter_code
_entity_poly.pdbx_strand_id
1 'polypeptide(L)'
;MEIKRLLESGYIIIPDTNVLLNLYRYSPEFSEFGLQCLQEVIDSIYLPATVRIEFGKHCRAAFSDMEKRINNAGKNTEQQVVAARNKILSSCEPLERLHFPEVNVFRSELESLLNRLAQTANEFFEERRGLELSSHYWGGSDKVAELVKGIESYNHVFPAPSQEDIFTWCEEGQERYKKEIPPGFKDAKSKDGVRKYGDLIIWKELLNFARTQSKDIVFITDDVKTDWWESENEKRIFHHKLVAEFKKTGRTIIACESQDFYTAVSDDYGIEKTDAVELALNMTDSDYCDNIKDEVFESISDHLSYNGTDYIDTENAHIGTEGIDEFEVVSWDFISSERIRRDDDTVKYHFKYNVELRGTSYDYWGRDDDTKEVILSYGTNHLFSGSITVEIEREANIFIDFEDSNSFDVAKIVAGKLQEMSYEENFSDPEFERYGRYGNCPDCGTPLDDDNVGGNGFCINCAPTH
;
A
#
# COMPACT_ATOMS: atom_id res chain seq x y z
N MET A 1 16.22 -7.28 20.03
CA MET A 1 16.30 -6.26 21.10
C MET A 1 16.20 -7.01 22.41
N GLU A 2 17.06 -6.78 23.40
CA GLU A 2 17.00 -7.46 24.71
C GLU A 2 16.29 -6.51 25.71
N ILE A 3 14.96 -6.59 25.79
CA ILE A 3 14.13 -5.70 26.63
C ILE A 3 14.53 -5.82 28.09
N LYS A 4 14.69 -7.04 28.60
CA LYS A 4 15.04 -7.28 30.00
C LYS A 4 16.33 -6.56 30.40
N ARG A 5 17.35 -6.63 29.54
CA ARG A 5 18.63 -5.95 29.76
C ARG A 5 18.51 -4.43 29.70
N LEU A 6 17.68 -3.89 28.79
CA LEU A 6 17.41 -2.45 28.72
C LEU A 6 16.75 -1.97 30.01
N LEU A 7 15.75 -2.70 30.51
CA LEU A 7 15.06 -2.40 31.77
C LEU A 7 16.01 -2.46 32.97
N GLU A 8 16.86 -3.49 33.07
CA GLU A 8 17.91 -3.59 34.08
C GLU A 8 18.92 -2.43 34.03
N SER A 9 19.14 -1.86 32.84
CA SER A 9 19.98 -0.67 32.62
C SER A 9 19.28 0.65 32.95
N GLY A 10 17.99 0.61 33.32
CA GLY A 10 17.21 1.76 33.76
C GLY A 10 16.36 2.44 32.68
N TYR A 11 16.19 1.81 31.51
CA TYR A 11 15.25 2.28 30.49
C TYR A 11 13.81 2.18 30.99
N ILE A 12 12.95 3.06 30.49
CA ILE A 12 11.50 2.97 30.63
C ILE A 12 10.85 2.73 29.28
N ILE A 13 9.67 2.11 29.29
CA ILE A 13 8.88 1.82 28.10
C ILE A 13 7.78 2.86 27.96
N ILE A 14 7.62 3.44 26.78
CA ILE A 14 6.58 4.40 26.50
C ILE A 14 5.84 3.96 25.23
N PRO A 15 4.64 3.37 25.36
CA PRO A 15 3.79 3.10 24.21
C PRO A 15 3.09 4.38 23.75
N ASP A 16 2.95 4.50 22.44
CA ASP A 16 2.09 5.47 21.79
C ASP A 16 0.60 5.06 21.89
N THR A 17 -0.31 5.98 21.60
CA THR A 17 -1.76 5.75 21.64
C THR A 17 -2.17 4.60 20.71
N ASN A 18 -1.58 4.54 19.51
CA ASN A 18 -1.92 3.53 18.51
C ASN A 18 -1.60 2.11 18.96
N VAL A 19 -0.49 1.89 19.69
CA VAL A 19 -0.09 0.59 20.24
C VAL A 19 -1.18 0.06 21.18
N LEU A 20 -1.69 0.92 22.07
CA LEU A 20 -2.75 0.54 23.00
C LEU A 20 -4.09 0.30 22.28
N LEU A 21 -4.44 1.13 21.30
CA LEU A 21 -5.69 0.98 20.55
C LEU A 21 -5.68 -0.22 19.60
N ASN A 22 -4.53 -0.60 19.08
CA ASN A 22 -4.38 -1.75 18.19
C ASN A 22 -4.66 -3.08 18.90
N LEU A 23 -4.50 -3.16 20.23
CA LEU A 23 -4.89 -4.33 21.02
C LEU A 23 -6.40 -4.66 20.91
N TYR A 24 -7.26 -3.69 20.59
CA TYR A 24 -8.69 -3.96 20.31
C TYR A 24 -8.95 -4.44 18.88
N ARG A 25 -7.95 -4.37 17.99
CA ARG A 25 -8.07 -4.66 16.56
C ARG A 25 -7.48 -6.01 16.19
N TYR A 26 -6.59 -6.54 17.03
CA TYR A 26 -5.99 -7.85 16.81
C TYR A 26 -6.99 -8.98 16.98
N SER A 27 -6.60 -10.17 16.49
CA SER A 27 -7.33 -11.39 16.82
C SER A 27 -7.35 -11.57 18.33
N PRO A 28 -8.38 -12.25 18.86
CA PRO A 28 -8.48 -12.53 20.28
C PRO A 28 -7.16 -13.07 20.87
N GLU A 29 -6.60 -14.12 20.27
CA GLU A 29 -5.36 -14.75 20.70
C GLU A 29 -4.17 -13.78 20.73
N PHE A 30 -4.05 -12.91 19.73
CA PHE A 30 -2.96 -11.96 19.63
C PHE A 30 -3.14 -10.76 20.58
N SER A 31 -4.38 -10.29 20.79
CA SER A 31 -4.71 -9.29 21.80
C SER A 31 -4.31 -9.76 23.20
N GLU A 32 -4.63 -11.02 23.54
CA GLU A 32 -4.25 -11.61 24.83
C GLU A 32 -2.74 -11.75 24.96
N PHE A 33 -2.06 -12.19 23.91
CA PHE A 33 -0.59 -12.25 23.89
C PHE A 33 0.06 -10.87 24.09
N GLY A 34 -0.40 -9.85 23.37
CA GLY A 34 0.09 -8.47 23.52
C GLY A 34 -0.19 -7.89 24.92
N LEU A 35 -1.37 -8.19 25.48
CA LEU A 35 -1.72 -7.83 26.86
C LEU A 35 -0.80 -8.52 27.87
N GLN A 36 -0.52 -9.81 27.72
CA GLN A 36 0.41 -10.55 28.58
C GLN A 36 1.83 -9.95 28.52
N CYS A 37 2.32 -9.63 27.32
CA CYS A 37 3.62 -8.98 27.15
C CYS A 37 3.70 -7.63 27.88
N LEU A 38 2.67 -6.77 27.73
CA LEU A 38 2.64 -5.47 28.42
C LEU A 38 2.47 -5.61 29.93
N GLN A 39 1.70 -6.61 30.37
CA GLN A 39 1.45 -6.87 31.79
C GLN A 39 2.71 -7.37 32.51
N GLU A 40 3.56 -8.15 31.82
CA GLU A 40 4.83 -8.66 32.35
C GLU A 40 5.82 -7.55 32.71
N VAL A 41 5.82 -6.46 31.95
CA VAL A 41 6.73 -5.30 32.14
C VAL A 41 6.00 -4.04 32.60
N ILE A 42 4.80 -4.18 33.17
CA ILE A 42 3.90 -3.06 33.50
C ILE A 42 4.52 -2.01 34.42
N ASP A 43 5.41 -2.44 35.33
CA ASP A 43 6.12 -1.60 36.28
C ASP A 43 7.19 -0.71 35.61
N SER A 44 7.50 -0.97 34.35
CA SER A 44 8.46 -0.21 33.55
C SER A 44 7.77 0.65 32.47
N ILE A 45 6.44 0.54 32.33
CA ILE A 45 5.64 1.30 31.36
C ILE A 45 5.23 2.65 31.93
N TYR A 46 5.42 3.70 31.14
CA TYR A 46 5.01 5.07 31.42
C TYR A 46 4.18 5.64 30.27
N LEU A 47 3.16 6.44 30.61
CA LEU A 47 2.27 7.07 29.64
C LEU A 47 2.46 8.58 29.61
N PRO A 48 2.75 9.18 28.44
CA PRO A 48 2.56 10.61 28.23
C PRO A 48 1.13 11.02 28.56
N ALA A 49 0.95 12.24 29.08
CA ALA A 49 -0.38 12.71 29.43
C ALA A 49 -1.27 12.80 28.17
N THR A 50 -0.68 13.18 27.03
CA THR A 50 -1.39 13.21 25.74
C THR A 50 -1.87 11.82 25.32
N VAL A 51 -0.99 10.80 25.39
CA VAL A 51 -1.35 9.41 25.07
C VAL A 51 -2.51 8.94 25.95
N ARG A 52 -2.44 9.21 27.26
CA ARG A 52 -3.51 8.85 28.20
C ARG A 52 -4.84 9.53 27.90
N ILE A 53 -4.81 10.80 27.49
CA ILE A 53 -6.00 11.58 27.11
C ILE A 53 -6.60 11.03 25.81
N GLU A 54 -5.77 10.73 24.82
CA GLU A 54 -6.21 10.18 23.54
C GLU A 54 -6.81 8.78 23.71
N PHE A 55 -6.11 7.90 24.41
CA PHE A 55 -6.64 6.57 24.75
C PHE A 55 -8.01 6.67 25.42
N GLY A 56 -8.16 7.55 26.43
CA GLY A 56 -9.44 7.73 27.12
C GLY A 56 -10.59 8.26 26.25
N LYS A 57 -10.30 8.93 25.14
CA LYS A 57 -11.32 9.39 24.17
C LYS A 57 -11.76 8.26 23.25
N HIS A 58 -10.85 7.37 22.88
CA HIS A 58 -11.07 6.39 21.82
C HIS A 58 -11.35 4.97 22.32
N CYS A 59 -10.94 4.60 23.54
CA CYS A 59 -11.02 3.23 24.06
C CYS A 59 -12.44 2.65 24.04
N ARG A 60 -13.47 3.44 24.42
CA ARG A 60 -14.85 2.95 24.44
C ARG A 60 -15.38 2.60 23.05
N ALA A 61 -15.04 3.42 22.06
CA ALA A 61 -15.43 3.16 20.67
C ALA A 61 -14.67 1.92 20.16
N ALA A 62 -13.35 1.89 20.35
CA ALA A 62 -12.51 0.76 19.96
C ALA A 62 -12.97 -0.57 20.57
N PHE A 63 -13.33 -0.58 21.86
CA PHE A 63 -13.86 -1.75 22.55
C PHE A 63 -15.22 -2.19 21.97
N SER A 64 -16.14 -1.24 21.73
CA SER A 64 -17.43 -1.55 21.12
C SER A 64 -17.28 -2.10 19.70
N ASP A 65 -16.34 -1.59 18.93
CA ASP A 65 -16.09 -2.04 17.55
C ASP A 65 -15.41 -3.41 17.53
N MET A 66 -14.52 -3.70 18.49
CA MET A 66 -14.00 -5.05 18.72
C MET A 66 -15.13 -6.05 18.99
N GLU A 67 -16.05 -5.74 19.92
CA GLU A 67 -17.20 -6.61 20.22
C GLU A 67 -18.08 -6.85 18.99
N LYS A 68 -18.33 -5.81 18.18
CA LYS A 68 -19.08 -5.96 16.92
C LYS A 68 -18.33 -6.80 15.90
N ARG A 69 -17.02 -6.60 15.74
CA ARG A 69 -16.19 -7.34 14.77
C ARG A 69 -16.22 -8.84 15.05
N ILE A 70 -16.00 -9.24 16.31
CA ILE A 70 -16.06 -10.65 16.71
C ILE A 70 -17.46 -11.24 16.42
N ASN A 71 -18.52 -10.49 16.71
CA ASN A 71 -19.90 -10.93 16.42
C ASN A 71 -20.24 -10.98 14.91
N ASN A 72 -19.60 -10.14 14.10
CA ASN A 72 -19.89 -9.98 12.66
C ASN A 72 -19.00 -10.83 11.75
N ALA A 73 -17.81 -11.24 12.18
CA ALA A 73 -16.89 -12.06 11.38
C ALA A 73 -17.59 -13.31 10.81
N GLY A 74 -18.28 -14.08 11.67
CA GLY A 74 -19.06 -15.24 11.22
C GLY A 74 -20.23 -14.91 10.30
N LYS A 75 -20.81 -13.70 10.39
CA LYS A 75 -21.92 -13.27 9.50
C LYS A 75 -21.43 -12.86 8.11
N ASN A 76 -20.24 -12.27 8.01
CA ASN A 76 -19.67 -11.85 6.73
C ASN A 76 -19.34 -13.07 5.87
N THR A 77 -18.70 -14.09 6.44
CA THR A 77 -18.38 -15.33 5.71
C THR A 77 -19.66 -16.06 5.27
N GLU A 78 -20.68 -16.13 6.14
CA GLU A 78 -21.99 -16.67 5.76
C GLU A 78 -22.61 -15.91 4.57
N GLN A 79 -22.55 -14.57 4.58
CA GLN A 79 -23.05 -13.74 3.49
C GLN A 79 -22.27 -13.93 2.19
N GLN A 80 -20.94 -14.07 2.24
CA GLN A 80 -20.11 -14.32 1.06
C GLN A 80 -20.40 -15.70 0.44
N VAL A 81 -20.56 -16.73 1.27
CA VAL A 81 -20.95 -18.06 0.78
C VAL A 81 -22.32 -18.01 0.11
N VAL A 82 -23.29 -17.27 0.68
CA VAL A 82 -24.61 -17.05 0.04
C VAL A 82 -24.49 -16.26 -1.27
N ALA A 83 -23.66 -15.22 -1.31
CA ALA A 83 -23.45 -14.42 -2.51
C ALA A 83 -22.80 -15.24 -3.64
N ALA A 84 -21.74 -15.99 -3.34
CA ALA A 84 -21.08 -16.91 -4.25
C ALA A 84 -22.05 -17.98 -4.76
N ARG A 85 -22.84 -18.58 -3.85
CA ARG A 85 -23.91 -19.53 -4.21
C ARG A 85 -24.87 -18.93 -5.24
N ASN A 86 -25.37 -17.73 -4.98
CA ASN A 86 -26.32 -17.07 -5.89
C ASN A 86 -25.69 -16.73 -7.24
N LYS A 87 -24.44 -16.27 -7.27
CA LYS A 87 -23.70 -15.93 -8.49
C LYS A 87 -23.40 -17.17 -9.35
N ILE A 88 -23.00 -18.29 -8.72
CA ILE A 88 -22.72 -19.53 -9.42
C ILE A 88 -24.02 -20.12 -9.98
N LEU A 89 -25.10 -20.15 -9.19
CA LEU A 89 -26.39 -20.67 -9.67
C LEU A 89 -27.02 -19.79 -10.77
N SER A 90 -26.86 -18.46 -10.71
CA SER A 90 -27.36 -17.58 -11.77
C SER A 90 -26.60 -17.73 -13.08
N SER A 91 -25.32 -18.15 -13.04
CA SER A 91 -24.54 -18.47 -14.23
C SER A 91 -25.05 -19.70 -15.00
N CYS A 92 -25.92 -20.52 -14.39
CA CYS A 92 -26.59 -21.63 -15.05
C CYS A 92 -27.82 -21.18 -15.87
N GLU A 93 -28.40 -19.99 -15.61
CA GLU A 93 -29.59 -19.52 -16.32
C GLU A 93 -29.39 -19.34 -17.84
N PRO A 94 -28.26 -18.82 -18.34
CA PRO A 94 -28.00 -18.78 -19.78
C PRO A 94 -27.93 -20.17 -20.40
N LEU A 95 -27.37 -21.16 -19.70
CA LEU A 95 -27.29 -22.55 -20.16
C LEU A 95 -28.68 -23.20 -20.27
N GLU A 96 -29.57 -22.89 -19.34
CA GLU A 96 -30.98 -23.30 -19.38
C GLU A 96 -31.72 -22.67 -20.57
N ARG A 97 -31.49 -21.37 -20.84
CA ARG A 97 -32.08 -20.66 -22.00
C ARG A 97 -31.61 -21.22 -23.34
N LEU A 98 -30.37 -21.72 -23.39
CA LEU A 98 -29.78 -22.36 -24.57
C LEU A 98 -30.19 -23.83 -24.73
N HIS A 99 -31.02 -24.38 -23.82
CA HIS A 99 -31.50 -25.76 -23.84
C HIS A 99 -30.40 -26.82 -23.92
N PHE A 100 -29.26 -26.58 -23.27
CA PHE A 100 -28.23 -27.62 -23.16
C PHE A 100 -28.80 -28.85 -22.42
N PRO A 101 -28.52 -30.08 -22.91
CA PRO A 101 -28.98 -31.29 -22.24
C PRO A 101 -28.37 -31.40 -20.84
N GLU A 102 -29.14 -31.98 -19.91
CA GLU A 102 -28.70 -32.29 -18.53
C GLU A 102 -28.32 -31.10 -17.63
N VAL A 103 -28.55 -29.85 -18.05
CA VAL A 103 -28.29 -28.65 -17.23
C VAL A 103 -29.00 -28.69 -15.87
N ASN A 104 -30.21 -29.27 -15.81
CA ASN A 104 -30.93 -29.43 -14.54
C ASN A 104 -30.21 -30.37 -13.57
N VAL A 105 -29.54 -31.41 -14.08
CA VAL A 105 -28.75 -32.36 -13.27
C VAL A 105 -27.50 -31.66 -12.77
N PHE A 106 -26.77 -30.98 -13.67
CA PHE A 106 -25.60 -30.18 -13.32
C PHE A 106 -25.90 -29.09 -12.27
N ARG A 107 -27.00 -28.34 -12.45
CA ARG A 107 -27.46 -27.33 -11.48
C ARG A 107 -27.74 -27.94 -10.11
N SER A 108 -28.38 -29.11 -10.08
CA SER A 108 -28.69 -29.80 -8.81
C SER A 108 -27.44 -30.31 -8.10
N GLU A 109 -26.44 -30.79 -8.84
CA GLU A 109 -25.15 -31.21 -8.28
C GLU A 109 -24.37 -30.01 -7.72
N LEU A 110 -24.32 -28.89 -8.46
CA LEU A 110 -23.73 -27.64 -7.97
C LEU A 110 -24.44 -27.14 -6.71
N GLU A 111 -25.76 -27.16 -6.67
CA GLU A 111 -26.53 -26.74 -5.50
C GLU A 111 -26.20 -27.62 -4.27
N SER A 112 -26.01 -28.93 -4.46
CA SER A 112 -25.60 -29.85 -3.39
C SER A 112 -24.20 -29.51 -2.85
N LEU A 113 -23.24 -29.26 -3.73
CA LEU A 113 -21.88 -28.88 -3.33
C LEU A 113 -21.85 -27.55 -2.59
N LEU A 114 -22.60 -26.55 -3.08
CA LEU A 114 -22.70 -25.22 -2.46
C LEU A 114 -23.41 -25.29 -1.09
N ASN A 115 -24.44 -26.13 -0.96
CA ASN A 115 -25.11 -26.33 0.33
C ASN A 115 -24.17 -27.00 1.35
N ARG A 116 -23.34 -27.95 0.92
CA ARG A 116 -22.31 -28.55 1.78
C ARG A 116 -21.26 -27.52 2.22
N LEU A 117 -20.80 -26.66 1.31
CA LEU A 117 -19.90 -25.55 1.65
C LEU A 117 -20.51 -24.62 2.70
N ALA A 118 -21.76 -24.21 2.51
CA ALA A 118 -22.50 -23.38 3.47
C ALA A 118 -22.65 -24.06 4.84
N GLN A 119 -22.94 -25.37 4.84
CA GLN A 119 -23.03 -26.13 6.08
C GLN A 119 -21.68 -26.22 6.81
N THR A 120 -20.59 -26.53 6.10
CA THR A 120 -19.24 -26.57 6.68
C THR A 120 -18.83 -25.22 7.26
N ALA A 121 -19.09 -24.13 6.55
CA ALA A 121 -18.84 -22.78 7.07
C ALA A 121 -19.67 -22.52 8.33
N ASN A 122 -20.97 -22.83 8.33
CA ASN A 122 -21.85 -22.61 9.47
C ASN A 122 -21.43 -23.45 10.70
N GLU A 123 -21.09 -24.74 10.49
CA GLU A 123 -20.59 -25.61 11.56
C GLU A 123 -19.29 -25.08 12.17
N PHE A 124 -18.36 -24.58 11.34
CA PHE A 124 -17.10 -23.97 11.78
C PHE A 124 -17.30 -22.72 12.68
N PHE A 125 -18.30 -21.89 12.37
CA PHE A 125 -18.61 -20.68 13.15
C PHE A 125 -19.50 -20.96 14.37
N GLU A 126 -20.47 -21.88 14.27
CA GLU A 126 -21.35 -22.24 15.38
C GLU A 126 -20.64 -23.09 16.44
N GLU A 127 -19.72 -23.98 16.05
CA GLU A 127 -18.91 -24.75 17.01
C GLU A 127 -18.02 -23.82 17.84
N ARG A 128 -17.45 -22.77 17.23
CA ARG A 128 -16.67 -21.76 17.95
C ARG A 128 -17.53 -20.79 18.76
N ARG A 129 -18.71 -20.38 18.28
CA ARG A 129 -19.71 -19.70 19.12
C ARG A 129 -20.16 -20.54 20.32
N GLY A 130 -20.20 -21.86 20.17
CA GLY A 130 -20.63 -22.79 21.22
C GLY A 130 -19.55 -23.11 22.24
N LEU A 131 -18.28 -23.16 21.81
CA LEU A 131 -17.10 -23.29 22.69
C LEU A 131 -16.80 -21.96 23.41
N GLU A 132 -17.16 -20.82 22.81
CA GLU A 132 -17.14 -19.47 23.39
C GLU A 132 -18.49 -19.11 24.04
N LEU A 133 -18.78 -19.63 25.23
CA LEU A 133 -19.97 -19.22 25.97
C LEU A 133 -20.01 -17.69 26.20
N SER A 134 -20.90 -17.05 25.42
CA SER A 134 -21.36 -15.64 25.41
C SER A 134 -20.42 -14.62 24.74
N SER A 135 -20.85 -14.12 23.57
CA SER A 135 -20.69 -12.79 22.88
C SER A 135 -19.66 -11.74 23.32
N HIS A 136 -18.74 -12.06 24.20
CA HIS A 136 -17.92 -11.18 25.02
C HIS A 136 -16.59 -11.89 25.27
N TYR A 137 -15.68 -11.82 24.31
CA TYR A 137 -14.33 -12.38 24.41
C TYR A 137 -13.62 -12.01 25.75
N TRP A 138 -13.87 -10.81 26.27
CA TRP A 138 -13.40 -10.38 27.60
C TRP A 138 -14.48 -10.33 28.69
N GLY A 139 -15.59 -11.04 28.52
CA GLY A 139 -16.71 -11.09 29.48
C GLY A 139 -17.38 -9.73 29.73
N GLY A 140 -17.29 -8.80 28.77
CA GLY A 140 -17.79 -7.42 28.89
C GLY A 140 -16.85 -6.51 29.69
N SER A 141 -15.66 -7.00 30.07
CA SER A 141 -14.62 -6.19 30.68
C SER A 141 -13.62 -5.70 29.66
N ASP A 142 -13.19 -4.46 29.77
CA ASP A 142 -12.19 -3.87 28.88
C ASP A 142 -10.79 -4.12 29.45
N LYS A 143 -10.11 -5.17 28.96
CA LYS A 143 -8.79 -5.60 29.45
C LYS A 143 -7.68 -4.60 29.17
N VAL A 144 -7.74 -3.89 28.05
CA VAL A 144 -6.77 -2.83 27.74
C VAL A 144 -7.01 -1.63 28.66
N ALA A 145 -8.26 -1.29 28.98
CA ALA A 145 -8.54 -0.26 29.98
C ALA A 145 -8.13 -0.70 31.40
N GLU A 146 -8.22 -2.00 31.74
CA GLU A 146 -7.65 -2.55 32.97
C GLU A 146 -6.13 -2.40 33.01
N LEU A 147 -5.42 -2.72 31.91
CA LEU A 147 -3.98 -2.51 31.78
C LEU A 147 -3.59 -1.04 32.02
N VAL A 148 -4.28 -0.10 31.36
CA VAL A 148 -4.01 1.35 31.52
C VAL A 148 -4.25 1.80 32.95
N LYS A 149 -5.31 1.33 33.61
CA LYS A 149 -5.53 1.59 35.05
C LYS A 149 -4.42 0.97 35.91
N GLY A 150 -3.89 -0.18 35.53
CA GLY A 150 -2.74 -0.82 36.15
C GLY A 150 -1.52 0.11 36.11
N ILE A 151 -1.20 0.68 34.94
CA ILE A 151 -0.11 1.65 34.77
C ILE A 151 -0.33 2.90 35.63
N GLU A 152 -1.56 3.42 35.67
CA GLU A 152 -1.93 4.56 36.53
C GLU A 152 -1.70 4.27 38.01
N SER A 153 -1.92 3.04 38.46
CA SER A 153 -1.73 2.66 39.87
C SER A 153 -0.27 2.73 40.33
N TYR A 154 0.69 2.67 39.40
CA TYR A 154 2.11 2.91 39.66
C TYR A 154 2.49 4.40 39.63
N ASN A 155 1.54 5.30 39.37
CA ASN A 155 1.79 6.72 39.15
C ASN A 155 2.75 6.98 37.96
N HIS A 156 2.70 6.11 36.94
CA HIS A 156 3.51 6.20 35.73
C HIS A 156 2.81 6.97 34.60
N VAL A 157 2.09 8.05 34.95
CA VAL A 157 1.54 8.99 33.98
C VAL A 157 2.30 10.30 34.11
N PHE A 158 2.72 10.86 32.98
CA PHE A 158 3.44 12.13 32.99
C PHE A 158 2.56 13.27 33.53
N PRO A 159 3.17 14.29 34.16
CA PRO A 159 2.45 15.53 34.45
C PRO A 159 1.89 16.13 33.16
N ALA A 160 0.62 16.52 33.17
CA ALA A 160 0.01 17.16 32.01
C ALA A 160 0.75 18.46 31.64
N PRO A 161 1.03 18.71 30.35
CA PRO A 161 1.61 19.97 29.88
C PRO A 161 0.74 21.16 30.32
N SER A 162 1.40 22.26 30.70
CA SER A 162 0.67 23.50 30.99
C SER A 162 0.10 24.11 29.70
N GLN A 163 -0.85 25.04 29.83
CA GLN A 163 -1.35 25.77 28.65
C GLN A 163 -0.24 26.56 27.94
N GLU A 164 0.73 27.06 28.70
CA GLU A 164 1.90 27.77 28.15
C GLU A 164 2.83 26.83 27.39
N ASP A 165 3.06 25.62 27.90
CA ASP A 165 3.82 24.58 27.20
C ASP A 165 3.14 24.23 25.87
N ILE A 166 1.82 23.96 25.91
CA ILE A 166 1.05 23.61 24.71
C ILE A 166 1.12 24.75 23.68
N PHE A 167 0.93 26.00 24.10
CA PHE A 167 1.00 27.15 23.20
C PHE A 167 2.39 27.26 22.55
N THR A 168 3.46 27.16 23.36
CA THR A 168 4.85 27.25 22.90
C THR A 168 5.18 26.13 21.92
N TRP A 169 4.78 24.89 22.22
CA TRP A 169 5.02 23.74 21.34
C TRP A 169 4.22 23.83 20.05
N CYS A 170 3.00 24.38 20.09
CA CYS A 170 2.19 24.61 18.90
C CYS A 170 2.78 25.70 18.00
N GLU A 171 3.34 26.79 18.56
CA GLU A 171 4.07 27.80 17.78
C GLU A 171 5.32 27.20 17.12
N GLU A 172 6.10 26.42 17.88
CA GLU A 172 7.26 25.70 17.33
C GLU A 172 6.82 24.76 16.20
N GLY A 173 5.70 24.06 16.38
CA GLY A 173 5.13 23.13 15.41
C GLY A 173 4.78 23.79 14.08
N GLN A 174 4.31 25.04 14.09
CA GLN A 174 4.05 25.79 12.84
C GLN A 174 5.31 25.93 12.00
N GLU A 175 6.43 26.28 12.64
CA GLU A 175 7.70 26.47 11.94
C GLU A 175 8.37 25.15 11.57
N ARG A 176 8.25 24.12 12.42
CA ARG A 176 8.74 22.76 12.11
C ARG A 176 8.04 22.18 10.89
N TYR A 177 6.71 22.29 10.82
CA TYR A 177 5.93 21.66 9.75
C TYR A 177 6.15 22.34 8.40
N LYS A 178 6.30 23.68 8.37
CA LYS A 178 6.71 24.41 7.15
C LYS A 178 8.06 23.95 6.59
N LYS A 179 8.94 23.47 7.47
CA LYS A 179 10.30 23.01 7.13
C LYS A 179 10.41 21.48 7.09
N GLU A 180 9.29 20.76 7.17
CA GLU A 180 9.22 19.29 7.18
C GLU A 180 10.17 18.68 8.23
N ILE A 181 10.19 19.28 9.41
CA ILE A 181 10.96 18.78 10.56
C ILE A 181 10.05 17.84 11.36
N PRO A 182 10.45 16.57 11.58
CA PRO A 182 9.66 15.57 12.30
C PRO A 182 9.47 15.89 13.79
N PRO A 183 8.55 15.23 14.52
CA PRO A 183 7.48 14.37 14.01
C PRO A 183 6.18 15.18 13.73
N GLY A 184 5.23 14.60 13.00
CA GLY A 184 3.86 15.09 12.84
C GLY A 184 3.59 16.00 11.64
N PHE A 185 4.60 16.33 10.81
CA PHE A 185 4.38 17.21 9.66
C PHE A 185 3.53 16.55 8.55
N LYS A 186 3.49 15.21 8.51
CA LYS A 186 2.60 14.45 7.60
C LYS A 186 1.12 14.58 7.99
N ASP A 187 0.83 14.74 9.28
CA ASP A 187 -0.52 14.87 9.84
C ASP A 187 -1.14 16.27 9.70
N ALA A 188 -0.32 17.27 9.35
CA ALA A 188 -0.75 18.66 9.25
C ALA A 188 -1.86 18.92 8.21
N LYS A 189 -1.99 18.05 7.21
CA LYS A 189 -2.92 18.21 6.09
C LYS A 189 -4.35 17.76 6.40
N SER A 190 -4.55 16.95 7.44
CA SER A 190 -5.84 16.30 7.72
C SER A 190 -6.49 16.71 9.06
N LYS A 191 -5.79 17.50 9.89
CA LYS A 191 -6.24 17.87 11.25
C LYS A 191 -6.20 19.39 11.48
N ASP A 192 -7.20 19.91 12.21
CA ASP A 192 -7.31 21.33 12.58
C ASP A 192 -6.89 21.63 14.04
N GLY A 193 -6.51 22.89 14.28
CA GLY A 193 -6.26 23.43 15.61
C GLY A 193 -5.02 22.84 16.30
N VAL A 194 -5.16 22.42 17.56
CA VAL A 194 -4.07 21.80 18.35
C VAL A 194 -3.85 20.34 17.96
N ARG A 195 -4.87 19.65 17.43
CA ARG A 195 -4.83 18.20 17.15
C ARG A 195 -3.80 17.82 16.10
N LYS A 196 -3.45 18.72 15.18
CA LYS A 196 -2.37 18.50 14.21
C LYS A 196 -0.97 18.43 14.84
N TYR A 197 -0.83 18.88 16.08
CA TYR A 197 0.44 18.83 16.81
C TYR A 197 0.49 17.69 17.84
N GLY A 198 -0.44 16.72 17.81
CA GLY A 198 -0.48 15.60 18.75
C GLY A 198 0.87 14.89 18.88
N ASP A 199 1.41 14.42 17.75
CA ASP A 199 2.72 13.76 17.65
C ASP A 199 3.85 14.63 18.22
N LEU A 200 3.85 15.93 17.89
CA LEU A 200 4.83 16.87 18.41
C LEU A 200 4.70 17.06 19.92
N ILE A 201 3.48 17.13 20.46
CA ILE A 201 3.23 17.29 21.89
C ILE A 201 3.72 16.04 22.63
N ILE A 202 3.40 14.84 22.15
CA ILE A 202 3.92 13.58 22.70
C ILE A 202 5.46 13.61 22.69
N TRP A 203 6.06 13.97 21.56
CA TRP A 203 7.52 14.09 21.45
C TRP A 203 8.13 15.08 22.45
N LYS A 204 7.49 16.23 22.67
CA LYS A 204 7.93 17.23 23.65
C LYS A 204 7.79 16.73 25.09
N GLU A 205 6.73 15.99 25.40
CA GLU A 205 6.57 15.31 26.68
C GLU A 205 7.71 14.31 26.94
N LEU A 206 8.05 13.48 25.95
CA LEU A 206 9.18 12.54 26.01
C LEU A 206 10.50 13.25 26.31
N LEU A 207 10.81 14.31 25.55
CA LEU A 207 12.04 15.09 25.73
C LEU A 207 12.11 15.74 27.13
N ASN A 208 11.00 16.27 27.61
CA ASN A 208 10.96 16.92 28.92
C ASN A 208 11.10 15.89 30.05
N PHE A 209 10.40 14.77 29.96
CA PHE A 209 10.47 13.71 30.95
C PHE A 209 11.85 13.06 31.02
N ALA A 210 12.43 12.70 29.87
CA ALA A 210 13.78 12.12 29.80
C ALA A 210 14.83 13.03 30.46
N ARG A 211 14.73 14.34 30.21
CA ARG A 211 15.63 15.35 30.81
C ARG A 211 15.44 15.47 32.32
N THR A 212 14.19 15.59 32.77
CA THR A 212 13.87 15.85 34.18
C THR A 212 14.07 14.63 35.08
N GLN A 213 13.69 13.45 34.60
CA GLN A 213 13.78 12.19 35.34
C GLN A 213 15.06 11.41 35.04
N SER A 214 15.89 11.88 34.11
CA SER A 214 17.16 11.25 33.76
C SER A 214 17.00 9.80 33.30
N LYS A 215 16.01 9.55 32.45
CA LYS A 215 15.65 8.22 31.95
C LYS A 215 15.94 8.06 30.46
N ASP A 216 16.49 6.91 30.10
CA ASP A 216 16.54 6.44 28.73
C ASP A 216 15.19 5.79 28.36
N ILE A 217 14.80 5.84 27.09
CA ILE A 217 13.43 5.52 26.65
C ILE A 217 13.45 4.44 25.57
N VAL A 218 12.59 3.43 25.73
CA VAL A 218 12.10 2.56 24.65
C VAL A 218 10.73 3.09 24.24
N PHE A 219 10.64 3.69 23.06
CA PHE A 219 9.40 4.23 22.51
C PHE A 219 8.77 3.21 21.56
N ILE A 220 7.52 2.83 21.82
CA ILE A 220 6.81 1.87 20.99
C ILE A 220 5.75 2.63 20.19
N THR A 221 5.80 2.55 18.87
CA THR A 221 4.76 3.12 18.00
C THR A 221 4.57 2.25 16.77
N ASP A 222 3.31 2.04 16.38
CA ASP A 222 2.96 1.42 15.09
C ASP A 222 2.78 2.46 13.98
N ASP A 223 3.12 3.73 14.25
CA ASP A 223 3.10 4.78 13.23
C ASP A 223 4.34 4.65 12.36
N VAL A 224 4.14 4.16 11.14
CA VAL A 224 5.21 3.87 10.17
C VAL A 224 5.53 5.02 9.23
N LYS A 225 4.97 6.21 9.48
CA LYS A 225 5.19 7.37 8.62
C LYS A 225 6.67 7.76 8.57
N THR A 226 7.06 8.37 7.45
CA THR A 226 8.44 8.82 7.19
C THR A 226 8.94 9.92 8.13
N ASP A 227 8.06 10.53 8.92
CA ASP A 227 8.44 11.51 9.93
C ASP A 227 8.81 10.86 11.29
N TRP A 228 8.51 9.58 11.48
CA TRP A 228 9.02 8.77 12.59
C TRP A 228 10.18 7.85 12.18
N TRP A 229 10.18 7.40 10.92
CA TRP A 229 11.13 6.40 10.42
C TRP A 229 11.82 6.83 9.12
N GLU A 230 13.03 6.35 8.94
CA GLU A 230 13.76 6.36 7.66
C GLU A 230 13.96 4.93 7.17
N SER A 231 14.05 4.74 5.86
CA SER A 231 14.34 3.43 5.26
C SER A 231 15.83 3.34 4.95
N GLU A 232 16.53 2.38 5.57
CA GLU A 232 17.93 2.05 5.30
C GLU A 232 18.08 0.55 5.05
N ASN A 233 18.55 0.16 3.86
CA ASN A 233 18.68 -1.25 3.44
C ASN A 233 17.41 -2.10 3.70
N GLU A 234 16.25 -1.59 3.25
CA GLU A 234 14.93 -2.23 3.43
C GLU A 234 14.49 -2.38 4.90
N LYS A 235 15.22 -1.79 5.84
CA LYS A 235 14.86 -1.75 7.27
C LYS A 235 14.44 -0.35 7.67
N ARG A 236 13.39 -0.27 8.48
CA ARG A 236 13.01 0.98 9.13
C ARG A 236 13.94 1.26 10.29
N ILE A 237 14.55 2.44 10.27
CA ILE A 237 15.37 2.98 11.36
C ILE A 237 14.72 4.22 11.93
N PHE A 238 14.82 4.41 13.24
CA PHE A 238 14.21 5.57 13.88
C PHE A 238 14.84 6.88 13.37
N HIS A 239 14.01 7.88 13.03
CA HIS A 239 14.45 9.06 12.28
C HIS A 239 15.65 9.76 12.96
N HIS A 240 16.75 9.93 12.24
CA HIS A 240 18.02 10.43 12.78
C HIS A 240 17.89 11.83 13.39
N LYS A 241 16.98 12.68 12.88
CA LYS A 241 16.71 14.01 13.44
C LYS A 241 16.08 13.92 14.83
N LEU A 242 15.17 12.96 15.04
CA LEU A 242 14.56 12.69 16.35
C LEU A 242 15.61 12.13 17.32
N VAL A 243 16.43 11.17 16.89
CA VAL A 243 17.56 10.67 17.69
C VAL A 243 18.51 11.80 18.10
N ALA A 244 18.88 12.67 17.15
CA ALA A 244 19.78 13.79 17.40
C ALA A 244 19.17 14.84 18.34
N GLU A 245 17.86 15.10 18.24
CA GLU A 245 17.16 15.99 19.16
C GLU A 245 17.07 15.38 20.57
N PHE A 246 16.75 14.08 20.66
CA PHE A 246 16.64 13.37 21.93
C PHE A 246 17.97 13.32 22.67
N LYS A 247 19.09 13.11 21.96
CA LYS A 247 20.45 13.15 22.55
C LYS A 247 20.76 14.48 23.27
N LYS A 248 20.11 15.60 22.91
CA LYS A 248 20.27 16.88 23.62
C LYS A 248 19.73 16.86 25.05
N THR A 249 18.95 15.85 25.43
CA THR A 249 18.51 15.62 26.82
C THR A 249 19.61 15.00 27.69
N GLY A 250 20.71 14.51 27.08
CA GLY A 250 21.73 13.70 27.76
C GLY A 250 21.32 12.24 27.95
N ARG A 251 20.24 11.80 27.30
CA ARG A 251 19.69 10.43 27.35
C ARG A 251 19.59 9.82 25.95
N THR A 252 19.30 8.53 25.92
CA THR A 252 19.19 7.71 24.73
C THR A 252 17.75 7.26 24.53
N ILE A 253 17.34 7.15 23.27
CA ILE A 253 16.04 6.60 22.87
C ILE A 253 16.26 5.48 21.86
N ILE A 254 15.46 4.42 22.00
CA ILE A 254 15.30 3.34 21.03
C ILE A 254 13.81 3.33 20.67
N ALA A 255 13.48 3.19 19.38
CA ALA A 255 12.10 3.02 18.96
C ALA A 255 11.91 1.67 18.26
N CYS A 256 10.73 1.08 18.42
CA CYS A 256 10.34 -0.18 17.75
C CYS A 256 8.82 -0.20 17.50
N GLU A 257 8.39 -1.04 16.55
CA GLU A 257 6.98 -1.36 16.35
C GLU A 257 6.50 -2.32 17.47
N SER A 258 5.18 -2.41 17.68
CA SER A 258 4.61 -3.23 18.77
C SER A 258 4.92 -4.73 18.62
N GLN A 259 4.91 -5.26 17.39
CA GLN A 259 5.21 -6.67 17.12
C GLN A 259 6.65 -7.04 17.49
N ASP A 260 7.62 -6.19 17.14
CA ASP A 260 9.03 -6.36 17.53
C ASP A 260 9.17 -6.34 19.06
N PHE A 261 8.43 -5.45 19.71
CA PHE A 261 8.41 -5.34 21.17
C PHE A 261 7.81 -6.59 21.82
N TYR A 262 6.64 -7.06 21.39
CA TYR A 262 6.00 -8.26 21.94
C TYR A 262 6.87 -9.51 21.71
N THR A 263 7.49 -9.63 20.54
CA THR A 263 8.45 -10.71 20.24
C THR A 263 9.62 -10.67 21.22
N ALA A 264 10.24 -9.50 21.39
CA ALA A 264 11.39 -9.34 22.28
C ALA A 264 11.03 -9.62 23.76
N VAL A 265 9.87 -9.17 24.23
CA VAL A 265 9.40 -9.47 25.60
C VAL A 265 9.11 -10.96 25.76
N SER A 266 8.40 -11.57 24.81
CA SER A 266 8.08 -12.99 24.87
C SER A 266 9.34 -13.86 24.89
N ASP A 267 10.35 -13.52 24.09
CA ASP A 267 11.62 -14.24 24.05
C ASP A 267 12.42 -14.07 25.37
N ASP A 268 12.45 -12.86 25.94
CA ASP A 268 13.20 -12.55 27.17
C ASP A 268 12.56 -13.13 28.44
N TYR A 269 11.23 -13.23 28.46
CA TYR A 269 10.44 -13.63 29.63
C TYR A 269 9.81 -15.03 29.49
N GLY A 270 9.94 -15.67 28.32
CA GLY A 270 9.43 -17.01 28.06
C GLY A 270 7.91 -17.10 27.99
N ILE A 271 7.25 -16.07 27.43
CA ILE A 271 5.79 -16.06 27.23
C ILE A 271 5.46 -17.00 26.06
N GLU A 272 4.59 -17.98 26.30
CA GLU A 272 4.19 -18.98 25.31
C GLU A 272 3.45 -18.32 24.14
N LYS A 273 3.86 -18.66 22.91
CA LYS A 273 3.20 -18.24 21.67
C LYS A 273 2.35 -19.40 21.18
N THR A 274 1.08 -19.16 20.89
CA THR A 274 0.26 -20.15 20.18
C THR A 274 0.66 -20.18 18.71
N ASP A 275 0.35 -21.27 17.99
CA ASP A 275 0.64 -21.38 16.55
C ASP A 275 0.06 -20.19 15.75
N ALA A 276 -1.13 -19.73 16.13
CA ALA A 276 -1.77 -18.56 15.50
C ALA A 276 -1.01 -17.26 15.77
N VAL A 277 -0.50 -17.06 16.99
CA VAL A 277 0.32 -15.89 17.35
C VAL A 277 1.67 -15.95 16.63
N GLU A 278 2.31 -17.12 16.59
CA GLU A 278 3.58 -17.30 15.87
C GLU A 278 3.41 -17.03 14.37
N LEU A 279 2.33 -17.52 13.76
CA LEU A 279 2.00 -17.19 12.39
C LEU A 279 1.79 -15.68 12.19
N ALA A 280 1.03 -15.00 13.07
CA ALA A 280 0.83 -13.55 12.99
C ALA A 280 2.11 -12.73 13.16
N LEU A 281 3.03 -13.17 14.04
CA LEU A 281 4.33 -12.50 14.22
C LEU A 281 5.25 -12.71 13.00
N ASN A 282 5.10 -13.82 12.31
CA ASN A 282 5.89 -14.16 11.12
C ASN A 282 5.28 -13.62 9.82
N MET A 283 4.01 -13.22 9.81
CA MET A 283 3.39 -12.56 8.66
C MET A 283 3.97 -11.16 8.49
N THR A 284 4.94 -11.02 7.59
CA THR A 284 5.57 -9.73 7.31
C THR A 284 4.81 -8.96 6.23
N ASP A 285 4.97 -7.63 6.22
CA ASP A 285 4.53 -6.80 5.09
C ASP A 285 5.12 -7.32 3.76
N SER A 286 6.33 -7.90 3.77
CA SER A 286 6.96 -8.48 2.59
C SER A 286 6.19 -9.68 2.08
N ASP A 287 5.88 -10.65 2.95
CA ASP A 287 5.15 -11.86 2.57
C ASP A 287 3.76 -11.54 2.02
N TYR A 288 3.06 -10.59 2.67
CA TYR A 288 1.78 -10.09 2.16
C TYR A 288 1.93 -9.46 0.77
N CYS A 289 2.88 -8.53 0.60
CA CYS A 289 3.06 -7.85 -0.67
C CYS A 289 3.51 -8.80 -1.79
N ASP A 290 4.35 -9.78 -1.47
CA ASP A 290 4.82 -10.77 -2.41
C ASP A 290 3.67 -11.65 -2.93
N ASN A 291 2.67 -11.92 -2.09
CA ASN A 291 1.50 -12.71 -2.48
C ASN A 291 0.53 -11.96 -3.43
N ILE A 292 0.51 -10.62 -3.39
CA ILE A 292 -0.49 -9.83 -4.12
C ILE A 292 0.06 -9.00 -5.28
N LYS A 293 1.39 -8.89 -5.42
CA LYS A 293 2.02 -8.01 -6.43
C LYS A 293 1.50 -8.27 -7.86
N ASP A 294 1.28 -9.52 -8.22
CA ASP A 294 0.75 -9.88 -9.54
C ASP A 294 -0.70 -9.40 -9.69
N GLU A 295 -1.56 -9.70 -8.71
CA GLU A 295 -2.97 -9.29 -8.71
C GLU A 295 -3.14 -7.76 -8.71
N VAL A 296 -2.26 -7.05 -7.99
CA VAL A 296 -2.22 -5.58 -7.97
C VAL A 296 -1.92 -5.04 -9.36
N PHE A 297 -0.92 -5.59 -10.06
CA PHE A 297 -0.62 -5.15 -11.42
C PHE A 297 -1.76 -5.47 -12.39
N GLU A 298 -2.32 -6.68 -12.34
CA GLU A 298 -3.45 -7.05 -13.20
C GLU A 298 -4.64 -6.12 -13.01
N SER A 299 -4.91 -5.66 -11.77
CA SER A 299 -6.01 -4.73 -11.48
C SER A 299 -5.89 -3.34 -12.13
N ILE A 300 -4.68 -2.91 -12.48
CA ILE A 300 -4.41 -1.62 -13.14
C ILE A 300 -4.04 -1.74 -14.62
N SER A 301 -3.84 -2.97 -15.12
CA SER A 301 -3.39 -3.25 -16.48
C SER A 301 -4.32 -2.62 -17.53
N ASP A 302 -5.62 -2.84 -17.42
CA ASP A 302 -6.62 -2.23 -18.31
C ASP A 302 -6.55 -0.70 -18.27
N HIS A 303 -6.37 -0.12 -17.08
CA HIS A 303 -6.26 1.35 -16.94
C HIS A 303 -5.03 1.88 -17.67
N LEU A 304 -3.89 1.18 -17.62
CA LEU A 304 -2.69 1.53 -18.38
C LEU A 304 -2.90 1.42 -19.89
N SER A 305 -3.62 0.41 -20.36
CA SER A 305 -3.90 0.24 -21.79
C SER A 305 -4.68 1.42 -22.36
N TYR A 306 -5.68 1.94 -21.62
CA TYR A 306 -6.52 3.04 -22.10
C TYR A 306 -6.02 4.45 -21.72
N ASN A 307 -5.18 4.58 -20.69
CA ASN A 307 -4.73 5.87 -20.16
C ASN A 307 -3.20 5.98 -20.06
N GLY A 308 -2.46 5.16 -20.82
CA GLY A 308 -0.99 5.17 -20.83
C GLY A 308 -0.39 6.53 -21.20
N THR A 309 -1.12 7.34 -21.96
CA THR A 309 -0.74 8.72 -22.33
C THR A 309 -0.54 9.64 -21.12
N ASP A 310 -1.22 9.39 -19.99
CA ASP A 310 -1.07 10.18 -18.75
C ASP A 310 0.31 10.00 -18.10
N TYR A 311 1.06 8.96 -18.48
CA TYR A 311 2.28 8.54 -17.81
C TYR A 311 3.53 8.61 -18.71
N ILE A 312 3.37 8.96 -19.99
CA ILE A 312 4.46 9.15 -20.95
C ILE A 312 4.76 10.64 -21.16
N ASP A 313 6.00 10.94 -21.53
CA ASP A 313 6.40 12.30 -21.92
C ASP A 313 6.08 12.53 -23.40
N THR A 314 4.87 13.02 -23.69
CA THR A 314 4.41 13.26 -25.06
C THR A 314 5.16 14.39 -25.77
N GLU A 315 5.80 15.32 -25.05
CA GLU A 315 6.55 16.43 -25.64
C GLU A 315 7.88 15.97 -26.25
N ASN A 316 8.45 14.90 -25.71
CA ASN A 316 9.75 14.37 -26.13
C ASN A 316 9.66 13.04 -26.90
N ALA A 317 8.45 12.50 -27.09
CA ALA A 317 8.20 11.27 -27.83
C ALA A 317 7.79 11.56 -29.28
N HIS A 318 8.05 10.62 -30.19
CA HIS A 318 7.79 10.78 -31.63
C HIS A 318 6.32 10.47 -32.00
N ILE A 319 5.38 10.90 -31.16
CA ILE A 319 3.96 10.55 -31.30
C ILE A 319 3.32 11.38 -32.42
N GLY A 320 2.63 10.70 -33.33
CA GLY A 320 1.91 11.33 -34.43
C GLY A 320 0.76 12.23 -33.97
N THR A 321 0.25 13.08 -34.86
CA THR A 321 -0.72 14.13 -34.51
C THR A 321 -2.02 13.63 -33.88
N GLU A 322 -2.43 12.40 -34.16
CA GLU A 322 -3.64 11.80 -33.58
C GLU A 322 -3.42 11.18 -32.20
N GLY A 323 -2.17 11.12 -31.71
CA GLY A 323 -1.85 10.48 -30.44
C GLY A 323 -1.82 8.96 -30.53
N ILE A 324 -1.89 8.31 -29.36
CA ILE A 324 -1.99 6.86 -29.22
C ILE A 324 -3.33 6.57 -28.55
N ASP A 325 -4.17 5.79 -29.22
CA ASP A 325 -5.51 5.45 -28.74
C ASP A 325 -5.51 4.36 -27.66
N GLU A 326 -4.63 3.38 -27.80
CA GLU A 326 -4.54 2.22 -26.90
C GLU A 326 -3.09 1.74 -26.82
N PHE A 327 -2.70 1.30 -25.63
CA PHE A 327 -1.43 0.66 -25.36
C PHE A 327 -1.62 -0.84 -25.09
N GLU A 328 -0.67 -1.63 -25.56
CA GLU A 328 -0.44 -3.02 -25.16
C GLU A 328 0.61 -3.04 -24.04
N VAL A 329 0.30 -3.67 -22.91
CA VAL A 329 1.30 -3.97 -21.88
C VAL A 329 2.19 -5.11 -22.39
N VAL A 330 3.45 -4.82 -22.70
CA VAL A 330 4.41 -5.79 -23.25
C VAL A 330 4.99 -6.66 -22.15
N SER A 331 5.43 -6.02 -21.06
CA SER A 331 5.97 -6.70 -19.89
C SER A 331 5.93 -5.79 -18.67
N TRP A 332 6.04 -6.40 -17.51
CA TRP A 332 6.17 -5.68 -16.25
C TRP A 332 7.01 -6.50 -15.26
N ASP A 333 7.73 -5.80 -14.39
CA ASP A 333 8.54 -6.39 -13.32
C ASP A 333 8.26 -5.66 -12.01
N PHE A 334 8.03 -6.42 -10.94
CA PHE A 334 7.92 -5.85 -9.60
C PHE A 334 9.29 -5.40 -9.07
N ILE A 335 9.37 -4.16 -8.57
CA ILE A 335 10.60 -3.57 -8.04
C ILE A 335 10.63 -3.65 -6.51
N SER A 336 9.58 -3.14 -5.86
CA SER A 336 9.53 -3.03 -4.40
C SER A 336 8.12 -2.70 -3.92
N SER A 337 7.80 -3.06 -2.69
CA SER A 337 6.63 -2.56 -1.98
C SER A 337 7.05 -1.88 -0.68
N GLU A 338 6.27 -0.90 -0.26
CA GLU A 338 6.46 -0.25 1.04
C GLU A 338 5.11 0.11 1.67
N ARG A 339 4.93 -0.22 2.95
CA ARG A 339 3.79 0.27 3.72
C ARG A 339 3.99 1.75 4.02
N ILE A 340 3.06 2.58 3.54
CA ILE A 340 3.12 4.05 3.63
C ILE A 340 2.42 4.54 4.89
N ARG A 341 1.27 3.94 5.22
CA ARG A 341 0.44 4.39 6.32
C ARG A 341 -0.40 3.25 6.86
N ARG A 342 -0.62 3.27 8.15
CA ARG A 342 -1.65 2.49 8.83
C ARG A 342 -2.61 3.47 9.50
N ASP A 343 -3.81 3.55 8.96
CA ASP A 343 -4.93 4.28 9.55
C ASP A 343 -5.76 3.33 10.44
N ASP A 344 -6.80 3.88 11.08
CA ASP A 344 -7.56 3.18 12.10
C ASP A 344 -8.19 1.86 11.62
N ASP A 345 -8.66 1.82 10.38
CA ASP A 345 -9.29 0.63 9.79
C ASP A 345 -8.67 0.22 8.45
N THR A 346 -7.64 0.92 7.96
CA THR A 346 -7.01 0.63 6.65
C THR A 346 -5.49 0.73 6.66
N VAL A 347 -4.83 -0.14 5.90
CA VAL A 347 -3.39 -0.10 5.66
C VAL A 347 -3.15 0.26 4.20
N LYS A 348 -2.25 1.20 3.96
CA LYS A 348 -1.88 1.66 2.63
C LYS A 348 -0.45 1.27 2.29
N TYR A 349 -0.27 0.72 1.09
CA TYR A 349 1.04 0.34 0.56
C TYR A 349 1.26 1.00 -0.80
N HIS A 350 2.52 1.27 -1.14
CA HIS A 350 2.94 1.63 -2.49
C HIS A 350 3.70 0.47 -3.10
N PHE A 351 3.27 0.04 -4.27
CA PHE A 351 3.93 -0.97 -5.10
C PHE A 351 4.59 -0.26 -6.28
N LYS A 352 5.87 -0.54 -6.52
CA LYS A 352 6.62 0.00 -7.66
C LYS A 352 6.86 -1.11 -8.67
N TYR A 353 6.52 -0.81 -9.93
CA TYR A 353 6.71 -1.70 -11.07
C TYR A 353 7.54 -1.01 -12.12
N ASN A 354 8.40 -1.76 -12.81
CA ASN A 354 8.92 -1.39 -14.12
C ASN A 354 7.93 -1.90 -15.17
N VAL A 355 7.53 -1.09 -16.14
CA VAL A 355 6.50 -1.44 -17.12
C VAL A 355 6.96 -1.06 -18.51
N GLU A 356 6.71 -1.94 -19.47
CA GLU A 356 6.87 -1.68 -20.89
C GLU A 356 5.50 -1.60 -21.58
N LEU A 357 5.23 -0.48 -22.24
CA LEU A 357 4.01 -0.26 -23.01
C LEU A 357 4.34 -0.11 -24.49
N ARG A 358 3.54 -0.73 -25.35
CA ARG A 358 3.60 -0.53 -26.79
C ARG A 358 2.36 0.21 -27.25
N GLY A 359 2.52 1.24 -28.06
CA GLY A 359 1.40 1.97 -28.66
C GLY A 359 1.65 2.22 -30.13
N THR A 360 0.59 2.45 -30.90
CA THR A 360 0.70 2.89 -32.30
C THR A 360 0.11 4.27 -32.43
N SER A 361 0.84 5.20 -33.02
CA SER A 361 0.35 6.54 -33.33
C SER A 361 0.23 6.77 -34.83
N TYR A 362 -0.55 7.78 -35.22
CA TYR A 362 -0.77 8.13 -36.62
C TYR A 362 -0.69 9.64 -36.82
N ASP A 363 -0.12 10.06 -37.96
CA ASP A 363 -0.22 11.43 -38.43
C ASP A 363 -1.43 11.63 -39.35
N TYR A 364 -2.09 12.78 -39.19
CA TYR A 364 -3.14 13.23 -40.08
C TYR A 364 -2.56 13.70 -41.42
N TRP A 365 -2.92 13.01 -42.51
CA TRP A 365 -2.45 13.32 -43.87
C TRP A 365 -3.49 14.06 -44.72
N GLY A 366 -4.73 14.17 -44.24
CA GLY A 366 -5.79 14.89 -44.94
C GLY A 366 -7.15 14.25 -44.78
N ARG A 367 -8.09 14.69 -45.62
CA ARG A 367 -9.45 14.15 -45.67
C ARG A 367 -9.82 13.93 -47.11
N ASP A 368 -10.39 12.77 -47.42
CA ASP A 368 -10.93 12.49 -48.74
C ASP A 368 -12.10 13.45 -49.03
N ASP A 369 -12.05 14.13 -50.17
CA ASP A 369 -13.03 15.16 -50.50
C ASP A 369 -14.41 14.59 -50.86
N ASP A 370 -14.48 13.33 -51.30
CA ASP A 370 -15.71 12.66 -51.74
C ASP A 370 -16.35 11.86 -50.59
N THR A 371 -15.58 11.04 -49.89
CA THR A 371 -16.08 10.17 -48.80
C THR A 371 -16.11 10.88 -47.45
N LYS A 372 -15.37 11.99 -47.31
CA LYS A 372 -15.17 12.71 -46.06
C LYS A 372 -14.49 11.88 -44.97
N GLU A 373 -13.80 10.79 -45.34
CA GLU A 373 -12.99 9.97 -44.44
C GLU A 373 -11.62 10.62 -44.20
N VAL A 374 -11.07 10.43 -43.00
CA VAL A 374 -9.75 10.93 -42.62
C VAL A 374 -8.68 9.99 -43.20
N ILE A 375 -7.64 10.58 -43.79
CA ILE A 375 -6.47 9.87 -44.31
C ILE A 375 -5.36 9.99 -43.27
N LEU A 376 -4.88 8.85 -42.79
CA LEU A 376 -3.83 8.74 -41.78
C LEU A 376 -2.54 8.18 -42.40
N SER A 377 -1.41 8.41 -41.75
CA SER A 377 -0.13 7.74 -42.04
C SER A 377 -0.21 6.22 -41.89
N TYR A 378 0.82 5.49 -42.31
CA TYR A 378 0.90 4.04 -42.15
C TYR A 378 1.05 3.56 -40.69
N GLY A 379 1.22 4.49 -39.75
CA GLY A 379 1.33 4.23 -38.32
C GLY A 379 2.79 4.12 -37.86
N THR A 380 3.06 4.63 -36.67
CA THR A 380 4.36 4.54 -36.00
C THR A 380 4.18 3.71 -34.74
N ASN A 381 4.93 2.62 -34.61
CA ASN A 381 4.93 1.80 -33.40
C ASN A 381 5.91 2.40 -32.40
N HIS A 382 5.51 2.51 -31.15
CA HIS A 382 6.29 3.06 -30.06
C HIS A 382 6.47 2.01 -28.97
N LEU A 383 7.64 2.00 -28.33
CA LEU A 383 7.89 1.26 -27.10
C LEU A 383 8.29 2.24 -26.01
N PHE A 384 7.54 2.23 -24.90
CA PHE A 384 7.80 3.05 -23.73
C PHE A 384 8.20 2.16 -22.56
N SER A 385 9.15 2.61 -21.73
CA SER A 385 9.58 1.89 -20.53
C SER A 385 9.81 2.85 -19.36
N GLY A 386 9.54 2.39 -18.15
CA GLY A 386 9.82 3.15 -16.94
C GLY A 386 9.05 2.66 -15.72
N SER A 387 9.03 3.46 -14.67
CA SER A 387 8.47 3.07 -13.38
C SER A 387 7.07 3.61 -13.14
N ILE A 388 6.19 2.77 -12.62
CA ILE A 388 4.86 3.13 -12.12
C ILE A 388 4.76 2.80 -10.64
N THR A 389 4.11 3.68 -9.87
CA THR A 389 3.79 3.48 -8.46
C THR A 389 2.27 3.36 -8.28
N VAL A 390 1.84 2.24 -7.73
CA VAL A 390 0.45 1.91 -7.42
C VAL A 390 0.25 1.99 -5.91
N GLU A 391 -0.66 2.84 -5.46
CA GLU A 391 -1.15 2.83 -4.09
C GLU A 391 -2.27 1.82 -3.95
N ILE A 392 -2.12 0.90 -3.00
CA ILE A 392 -3.19 0.00 -2.59
C ILE A 392 -3.66 0.36 -1.19
N GLU A 393 -4.95 0.12 -0.96
CA GLU A 393 -5.59 0.22 0.35
C GLU A 393 -6.25 -1.12 0.66
N ARG A 394 -5.99 -1.64 1.85
CA ARG A 394 -6.64 -2.83 2.40
C ARG A 394 -7.24 -2.52 3.76
N GLU A 395 -8.35 -3.14 4.12
CA GLU A 395 -8.83 -3.11 5.49
C GLU A 395 -7.78 -3.70 6.44
N ALA A 396 -7.45 -2.95 7.49
CA ALA A 396 -6.54 -3.36 8.56
C ALA A 396 -7.26 -4.33 9.52
N ASN A 397 -7.82 -5.40 8.98
CA ASN A 397 -8.52 -6.40 9.75
C ASN A 397 -7.65 -7.65 9.85
N ILE A 398 -6.99 -7.83 10.99
CA ILE A 398 -6.11 -8.99 11.22
C ILE A 398 -6.89 -10.31 11.23
N PHE A 399 -8.23 -10.30 11.34
CA PHE A 399 -9.03 -11.49 11.04
C PHE A 399 -8.93 -11.90 9.56
N ILE A 400 -8.83 -10.94 8.63
CA ILE A 400 -8.69 -11.18 7.19
C ILE A 400 -7.26 -11.64 6.85
N ASP A 401 -6.24 -11.19 7.61
CA ASP A 401 -4.86 -11.69 7.45
C ASP A 401 -4.74 -13.21 7.63
N PHE A 402 -5.70 -13.86 8.31
CA PHE A 402 -5.75 -15.32 8.46
C PHE A 402 -6.66 -16.07 7.47
N GLU A 403 -7.59 -15.40 6.79
CA GLU A 403 -8.56 -16.05 5.87
C GLU A 403 -8.40 -15.64 4.40
N ASP A 404 -7.92 -14.43 4.09
CA ASP A 404 -7.70 -13.91 2.73
C ASP A 404 -6.45 -13.03 2.68
N SER A 405 -5.27 -13.68 2.80
CA SER A 405 -3.96 -13.03 2.76
C SER A 405 -3.63 -12.31 1.45
N ASN A 406 -4.52 -12.39 0.45
CA ASN A 406 -4.25 -11.93 -0.91
C ASN A 406 -5.16 -10.78 -1.37
N SER A 407 -6.10 -10.31 -0.54
CA SER A 407 -7.06 -9.29 -0.97
C SER A 407 -6.59 -7.86 -0.68
N PHE A 408 -7.00 -6.93 -1.54
CA PHE A 408 -6.92 -5.48 -1.34
C PHE A 408 -8.22 -4.84 -1.85
N ASP A 409 -8.64 -3.74 -1.23
CA ASP A 409 -9.95 -3.11 -1.53
C ASP A 409 -9.86 -2.12 -2.69
N VAL A 410 -8.73 -1.42 -2.80
CA VAL A 410 -8.51 -0.39 -3.81
C VAL A 410 -7.08 -0.48 -4.31
N ALA A 411 -6.89 -0.36 -5.63
CA ALA A 411 -5.59 -0.12 -6.27
C ALA A 411 -5.70 1.09 -7.21
N LYS A 412 -4.73 2.00 -7.12
CA LYS A 412 -4.70 3.20 -7.95
C LYS A 412 -3.27 3.63 -8.28
N ILE A 413 -3.03 3.97 -9.54
CA ILE A 413 -1.76 4.60 -9.94
C ILE A 413 -1.67 6.01 -9.36
N VAL A 414 -0.64 6.27 -8.56
CA VAL A 414 -0.39 7.57 -7.91
C VAL A 414 0.79 8.32 -8.52
N ALA A 415 1.68 7.61 -9.21
CA ALA A 415 2.77 8.20 -9.97
C ALA A 415 3.19 7.26 -11.11
N GLY A 416 3.63 7.83 -12.23
CA GLY A 416 4.17 7.08 -13.36
C GLY A 416 5.08 7.98 -14.18
N LYS A 417 6.17 7.41 -14.68
CA LYS A 417 7.05 8.10 -15.63
C LYS A 417 7.67 7.09 -16.59
N LEU A 418 7.13 7.06 -17.80
CA LEU A 418 7.54 6.17 -18.88
C LEU A 418 8.21 7.01 -19.98
N GLN A 419 9.33 6.51 -20.51
CA GLN A 419 10.10 7.18 -21.57
C GLN A 419 10.04 6.35 -22.84
N GLU A 420 9.98 7.02 -24.00
CA GLU A 420 10.08 6.35 -25.29
C GLU A 420 11.48 5.75 -25.44
N MET A 421 11.53 4.43 -25.62
CA MET A 421 12.76 3.68 -25.82
C MET A 421 13.09 3.54 -27.30
N SER A 422 12.07 3.36 -28.13
CA SER A 422 12.19 3.23 -29.58
C SER A 422 10.88 3.57 -30.28
N TYR A 423 10.97 4.01 -31.53
CA TYR A 423 9.85 4.13 -32.44
C TYR A 423 10.22 3.55 -33.81
N GLU A 424 9.26 2.96 -34.50
CA GLU A 424 9.43 2.36 -35.84
C GLU A 424 8.23 2.74 -36.72
N GLU A 425 8.49 3.43 -37.82
CA GLU A 425 7.47 3.78 -38.81
C GLU A 425 7.12 2.56 -39.66
N ASN A 426 5.84 2.21 -39.74
CA ASN A 426 5.33 1.10 -40.56
C ASN A 426 5.30 1.49 -42.05
N PHE A 427 6.42 1.88 -42.65
CA PHE A 427 6.44 2.25 -44.07
C PHE A 427 6.19 1.02 -44.95
N SER A 428 5.12 1.03 -45.76
CA SER A 428 4.84 -0.03 -46.73
C SER A 428 4.76 0.53 -48.15
N ASP A 429 5.92 0.73 -48.79
CA ASP A 429 5.93 0.83 -50.26
C ASP A 429 7.20 0.25 -50.90
N PRO A 430 7.17 -1.01 -51.38
CA PRO A 430 8.21 -1.59 -52.23
C PRO A 430 8.43 -0.84 -53.56
N GLU A 431 7.52 0.03 -53.98
CA GLU A 431 7.69 0.85 -55.19
C GLU A 431 8.48 2.14 -54.95
N PHE A 432 8.60 2.63 -53.70
CA PHE A 432 9.42 3.82 -53.41
C PHE A 432 10.93 3.54 -53.50
N GLU A 433 11.37 2.28 -53.30
CA GLU A 433 12.74 1.85 -53.60
C GLU A 433 13.07 1.93 -55.11
N ARG A 434 12.08 2.10 -55.99
CA ARG A 434 12.31 2.31 -57.42
C ARG A 434 12.65 3.75 -57.77
N TYR A 435 12.57 4.70 -56.85
CA TYR A 435 12.88 6.10 -57.12
C TYR A 435 14.15 6.53 -56.42
N GLY A 436 15.10 7.05 -57.19
CA GLY A 436 16.33 7.61 -56.63
C GLY A 436 16.06 8.90 -55.86
N ARG A 437 16.99 9.28 -54.98
CA ARG A 437 16.95 10.55 -54.24
C ARG A 437 16.70 11.76 -55.14
N TYR A 438 17.21 11.73 -56.38
CA TYR A 438 17.01 12.77 -57.39
C TYR A 438 16.03 12.38 -58.50
N GLY A 439 15.17 11.40 -58.26
CA GLY A 439 14.34 10.74 -59.28
C GLY A 439 15.11 9.67 -60.06
N ASN A 440 14.61 9.29 -61.23
CA ASN A 440 15.24 8.26 -62.07
C ASN A 440 15.83 8.89 -63.32
N CYS A 441 16.93 8.32 -63.80
CA CYS A 441 17.55 8.69 -65.06
C CYS A 441 16.49 8.61 -66.19
N PRO A 442 16.21 9.71 -66.91
CA PRO A 442 15.16 9.72 -67.93
C PRO A 442 15.39 8.73 -69.08
N ASP A 443 16.64 8.32 -69.31
CA ASP A 443 17.03 7.47 -70.44
C ASP A 443 16.96 5.97 -70.10
N CYS A 444 17.52 5.56 -68.96
CA CYS A 444 17.61 4.14 -68.58
C CYS A 444 16.73 3.74 -67.38
N GLY A 445 16.07 4.69 -66.74
CA GLY A 445 15.23 4.45 -65.57
C GLY A 445 15.99 4.14 -64.28
N THR A 446 17.32 4.19 -64.25
CA THR A 446 18.13 3.95 -63.04
C THR A 446 17.83 5.00 -61.96
N PRO A 447 17.53 4.60 -60.71
CA PRO A 447 17.42 5.50 -59.56
C PRO A 447 18.68 6.36 -59.39
N LEU A 448 18.52 7.69 -59.35
CA LEU A 448 19.63 8.63 -59.17
C LEU A 448 19.95 8.89 -57.69
N ASP A 449 21.21 8.78 -57.33
CA ASP A 449 21.75 9.08 -55.99
C ASP A 449 23.00 9.97 -56.08
N ASP A 450 23.59 10.30 -54.91
CA ASP A 450 24.77 11.16 -54.81
C ASP A 450 26.00 10.60 -55.56
N ASP A 451 26.07 9.27 -55.75
CA ASP A 451 27.22 8.58 -56.34
C ASP A 451 27.09 8.39 -57.86
N ASN A 452 25.87 8.36 -58.38
CA ASN A 452 25.59 8.00 -59.76
C ASN A 452 24.97 9.14 -60.59
N VAL A 453 24.66 10.29 -60.02
CA VAL A 453 24.07 11.43 -60.75
C VAL A 453 25.11 12.19 -61.59
N GLY A 454 24.86 12.29 -62.89
CA GLY A 454 25.57 13.16 -63.82
C GLY A 454 25.03 14.58 -63.73
N GLY A 455 25.91 15.59 -63.86
CA GLY A 455 25.57 17.01 -63.65
C GLY A 455 24.52 17.61 -64.60
N ASN A 456 23.96 16.83 -65.53
CA ASN A 456 22.89 17.18 -66.46
C ASN A 456 21.55 16.49 -66.16
N GLY A 457 21.40 15.82 -65.00
CA GLY A 457 20.15 15.16 -64.60
C GLY A 457 19.96 13.75 -65.17
N PHE A 458 21.01 13.17 -65.75
CA PHE A 458 21.08 11.76 -66.18
C PHE A 458 22.03 10.99 -65.26
N CYS A 459 21.99 9.66 -65.25
CA CYS A 459 23.01 8.90 -64.50
C CYS A 459 24.38 9.04 -65.17
N ILE A 460 25.47 8.78 -64.44
CA ILE A 460 26.86 8.95 -64.88
C ILE A 460 27.19 8.22 -66.20
N ASN A 461 26.44 7.16 -66.52
CA ASN A 461 26.59 6.39 -67.75
C ASN A 461 25.83 7.00 -68.96
N CYS A 462 24.70 7.66 -68.73
CA CYS A 462 23.89 8.31 -69.77
C CYS A 462 24.25 9.80 -69.95
N ALA A 463 24.90 10.42 -68.96
CA ALA A 463 25.31 11.81 -69.01
C ALA A 463 26.26 12.16 -70.18
N PRO A 464 27.20 11.31 -70.64
CA PRO A 464 28.09 11.65 -71.77
C PRO A 464 27.39 11.75 -73.14
N THR A 465 26.16 11.24 -73.26
CA THR A 465 25.41 11.20 -74.53
C THR A 465 24.33 12.29 -74.62
N HIS A 466 24.23 13.17 -73.62
CA HIS A 466 23.27 14.27 -73.51
C HIS A 466 23.93 15.55 -73.01
#